data_AF-A0A8H4XTX2-F1
#
_entry.id   AF-A0A8H4XTX2-F1
#
_cell.length_a   1.000
_cell.length_b   1.000
_cell.length_c   1.000
_cell.angle_alpha   90.00
_cell.angle_beta   90.00
_cell.angle_gamma   90.00
#
_symmetry.space_group_name_H-M   'P 1'
#
loop_
_entity.id
_entity.type
_entity.pdbx_description
1 polymer ?
#
loop_
_entity_poly.entity_id
_entity_poly.type
_entity_poly.pdbx_seq_one_letter_code
_entity_poly.pdbx_strand_id
1 'polypeptide(L)'
;MTELLSTYRKELAGGSVGGGGLQFPANMRALPILFLALIKNLGLRKSAQIPTDMRSAALCLLSTLPLPLMIQYIYPKMYSLHDMPDDAGLPNDQTGEIVLPPPVNLSSERLVPYGLYLIDDGQTQFIWVGRDTVPQLLLDVFGIADRNQLRVGKQFLPELDNDFNERVRAVVQKSKDYKAKGAGSIISPQLYVVKEDGEPGLRLWAQTMLVEDRADQSVSLQQWMGSLRDKVVQ
;
A
#
# COMPACT_ATOMS: atom_id res chain seq x y z
N MET A 1 -1.41 -11.40 19.00
CA MET A 1 -2.40 -11.90 18.02
C MET A 1 -2.94 -13.29 18.37
N THR A 2 -2.10 -14.32 18.51
CA THR A 2 -2.55 -15.68 18.87
C THR A 2 -3.40 -15.71 20.15
N GLU A 3 -2.95 -15.05 21.22
CA GLU A 3 -3.73 -14.95 22.47
C GLU A 3 -5.12 -14.33 22.27
N LEU A 4 -5.24 -13.26 21.48
CA LEU A 4 -6.53 -12.63 21.19
C LEU A 4 -7.50 -13.59 20.49
N LEU A 5 -6.99 -14.37 19.52
CA LEU A 5 -7.77 -15.35 18.78
C LEU A 5 -8.16 -16.53 19.67
N SER A 6 -7.24 -17.05 20.48
CA SER A 6 -7.49 -18.14 21.42
C SER A 6 -8.50 -17.73 22.48
N THR A 7 -8.38 -16.52 23.05
CA THR A 7 -9.33 -15.99 24.03
C THR A 7 -10.71 -15.78 23.40
N TYR A 8 -10.79 -15.18 22.20
CA TYR A 8 -12.07 -15.01 21.51
C TYR A 8 -12.74 -16.37 21.23
N ARG A 9 -11.96 -17.35 20.77
CA ARG A 9 -12.46 -18.70 20.53
C ARG A 9 -12.97 -19.38 21.81
N LYS A 10 -12.21 -19.28 22.89
CA LYS A 10 -12.52 -19.96 24.15
C LYS A 10 -13.74 -19.35 24.84
N GLU A 11 -13.81 -18.03 24.90
CA GLU A 11 -14.78 -17.31 25.73
C GLU A 11 -16.04 -16.89 24.97
N LEU A 12 -15.96 -16.67 23.64
CA LEU A 12 -17.04 -16.06 22.86
C LEU A 12 -17.53 -16.90 21.69
N ALA A 13 -16.69 -17.75 21.10
CA ALA A 13 -17.05 -18.50 19.90
C ALA A 13 -17.98 -19.71 20.15
N GLY A 14 -18.48 -19.89 21.38
CA GLY A 14 -19.48 -20.89 21.75
C GLY A 14 -19.11 -22.28 21.26
N GLY A 15 -18.40 -23.07 22.08
CA GLY A 15 -17.87 -24.39 21.72
C GLY A 15 -18.75 -25.14 20.72
N SER A 16 -18.23 -25.36 19.52
CA SER A 16 -18.86 -25.97 18.33
C SER A 16 -19.72 -25.05 17.43
N VAL A 17 -19.06 -24.31 16.54
CA VAL A 17 -19.62 -24.02 15.20
C VAL A 17 -18.66 -24.62 14.18
N GLY A 18 -19.08 -25.74 13.60
CA GLY A 18 -18.30 -26.75 12.86
C GLY A 18 -17.64 -26.35 11.54
N GLY A 19 -16.97 -25.19 11.47
CA GLY A 19 -16.07 -24.86 10.37
C GLY A 19 -14.66 -24.67 10.92
N GLY A 20 -13.67 -25.44 10.44
CA GLY A 20 -12.26 -25.33 10.84
C GLY A 20 -11.56 -24.01 10.47
N GLY A 21 -12.31 -22.92 10.33
CA GLY A 21 -11.83 -21.57 10.03
C GLY A 21 -11.45 -20.79 11.29
N LEU A 22 -10.65 -19.75 11.08
CA LEU A 22 -10.26 -18.81 12.13
C LEU A 22 -11.43 -17.84 12.40
N GLN A 23 -12.01 -17.88 13.60
CA GLN A 23 -13.12 -17.01 13.98
C GLN A 23 -12.63 -15.78 14.73
N PHE A 24 -13.18 -14.61 14.38
CA PHE A 24 -12.85 -13.33 15.02
C PHE A 24 -14.00 -12.33 14.78
N PRO A 25 -14.24 -11.34 15.65
CA PRO A 25 -15.38 -10.45 15.50
C PRO A 25 -15.14 -9.45 14.34
N ALA A 26 -16.23 -9.03 13.70
CA ALA A 26 -16.17 -8.25 12.46
C ALA A 26 -15.39 -6.93 12.60
N ASN A 27 -15.50 -6.25 13.75
CA ASN A 27 -14.80 -5.01 14.05
C ASN A 27 -13.28 -5.19 14.23
N MET A 28 -12.79 -6.42 14.43
CA MET A 28 -11.36 -6.73 14.56
C MET A 28 -10.80 -7.55 13.39
N ARG A 29 -11.58 -7.79 12.32
CA ARG A 29 -11.16 -8.62 11.18
C ARG A 29 -9.86 -8.15 10.51
N ALA A 30 -9.56 -6.86 10.59
CA ALA A 30 -8.35 -6.26 10.00
C ALA A 30 -7.12 -6.38 10.91
N LEU A 31 -7.30 -6.74 12.18
CA LEU A 31 -6.18 -6.79 13.13
C LEU A 31 -5.12 -7.83 12.73
N PRO A 32 -5.45 -9.07 12.31
CA PRO A 32 -4.43 -10.04 11.90
C PRO A 32 -3.53 -9.55 10.76
N ILE A 33 -4.11 -8.86 9.76
CA ILE A 33 -3.36 -8.31 8.62
C ILE A 33 -2.55 -7.07 9.02
N LEU A 34 -3.06 -6.21 9.91
CA LEU A 34 -2.30 -5.09 10.46
C LEU A 34 -1.08 -5.58 11.26
N PHE A 35 -1.21 -6.67 12.02
CA PHE A 35 -0.07 -7.30 12.70
C PHE A 35 0.96 -7.84 11.70
N LEU A 36 0.53 -8.48 10.61
CA LEU A 36 1.43 -8.95 9.55
C LEU A 36 2.17 -7.78 8.88
N ALA A 37 1.46 -6.71 8.56
CA ALA A 37 2.04 -5.53 7.94
C ALA A 37 3.03 -4.83 8.90
N LEU A 38 2.69 -4.75 10.19
CA LEU A 38 3.54 -4.17 11.22
C LEU A 38 4.86 -4.94 11.39
N ILE A 39 4.85 -6.29 11.39
CA ILE A 39 6.09 -7.07 11.48
C ILE A 39 6.96 -6.97 10.21
N LYS A 40 6.38 -6.55 9.08
CA LYS A 40 7.09 -6.29 7.81
C LYS A 40 7.55 -4.84 7.68
N ASN A 41 7.03 -3.93 8.50
CA ASN A 41 7.43 -2.53 8.49
C ASN A 41 8.93 -2.38 8.81
N LEU A 42 9.56 -1.38 8.20
CA LEU A 42 11.00 -1.12 8.29
C LEU A 42 11.51 -1.03 9.75
N GLY A 43 10.69 -0.53 10.67
CA GLY A 43 11.05 -0.41 12.09
C GLY A 43 11.20 -1.75 12.82
N LEU A 44 10.44 -2.78 12.41
CA LEU A 44 10.35 -4.05 13.15
C LEU A 44 10.81 -5.28 12.35
N ARG A 45 10.91 -5.17 11.02
CA ARG A 45 11.28 -6.31 10.17
C ARG A 45 12.70 -6.79 10.49
N LYS A 46 12.84 -8.11 10.57
CA LYS A 46 14.10 -8.79 10.87
C LYS A 46 14.98 -8.82 9.61
N SER A 47 15.80 -7.79 9.43
CA SER A 47 16.82 -7.75 8.39
C SER A 47 18.07 -7.03 8.86
N ALA A 48 19.23 -7.68 8.69
CA ALA A 48 20.52 -7.09 9.03
C ALA A 48 20.97 -6.00 8.04
N GLN A 49 20.29 -5.89 6.89
CA GLN A 49 20.64 -4.96 5.80
C GLN A 49 20.03 -3.57 5.95
N ILE A 50 19.20 -3.33 6.98
CA ILE A 50 18.57 -2.02 7.21
C ILE A 50 19.56 -1.12 7.95
N PRO A 51 19.91 0.06 7.41
CA PRO A 51 20.72 1.03 8.12
C PRO A 51 20.10 1.44 9.45
N THR A 52 20.92 1.59 10.49
CA THR A 52 20.47 1.92 11.86
C THR A 52 19.63 3.20 11.89
N ASP A 53 20.04 4.24 11.16
CA ASP A 53 19.31 5.51 11.14
C ASP A 53 17.90 5.37 10.53
N MET A 54 17.78 4.60 9.44
CA MET A 54 16.48 4.33 8.82
C MET A 54 15.56 3.58 9.79
N ARG A 55 16.08 2.57 10.50
CA ARG A 55 15.30 1.82 11.50
C ARG A 55 14.86 2.72 12.65
N SER A 56 15.76 3.54 13.18
CA SER A 56 15.45 4.49 14.25
C SER A 56 14.39 5.50 13.82
N ALA A 57 14.48 6.02 12.60
CA ALA A 57 13.48 6.93 12.03
C ALA A 57 12.10 6.26 11.90
N ALA A 58 12.03 5.02 11.40
CA ALA A 58 10.78 4.28 11.30
C ALA A 58 10.14 4.00 12.66
N LEU A 59 10.94 3.63 13.67
CA LEU A 59 10.45 3.44 15.04
C LEU A 59 9.93 4.75 15.66
N CYS A 60 10.59 5.87 15.38
CA CYS A 60 10.10 7.19 15.78
C CYS A 60 8.72 7.48 15.15
N LEU A 61 8.56 7.25 13.85
CA LEU A 61 7.28 7.42 13.15
C LEU A 61 6.18 6.52 13.73
N LEU A 62 6.45 5.24 13.94
CA LEU A 62 5.49 4.30 14.56
C LEU A 62 5.05 4.74 15.97
N SER A 63 5.90 5.48 16.67
CA SER A 63 5.61 5.94 18.04
C SER A 63 4.94 7.32 18.11
N THR A 64 4.99 8.10 17.04
CA THR A 64 4.61 9.53 17.06
C THR A 64 3.56 9.92 16.04
N LEU A 65 3.34 9.13 14.98
CA LEU A 65 2.33 9.44 13.97
C LEU A 65 0.91 9.44 14.56
N PRO A 66 0.06 10.42 14.19
CA PRO A 66 -1.37 10.35 14.46
C PRO A 66 -1.99 9.07 13.90
N LEU A 67 -2.98 8.51 14.60
CA LEU A 67 -3.58 7.22 14.28
C LEU A 67 -3.94 7.04 12.77
N PRO A 68 -4.61 7.99 12.09
CA PRO A 68 -4.93 7.84 10.66
C PRO A 68 -3.68 7.68 9.77
N LEU A 69 -2.60 8.39 10.10
CA LEU A 69 -1.34 8.34 9.36
C LEU A 69 -0.53 7.09 9.74
N MET A 70 -0.55 6.71 11.02
CA MET A 70 0.10 5.49 11.50
C MET A 70 -0.47 4.24 10.84
N ILE A 71 -1.80 4.14 10.68
CA ILE A 71 -2.43 3.02 9.99
C ILE A 71 -1.97 2.94 8.54
N GLN A 72 -1.89 4.07 7.81
CA GLN A 72 -1.38 4.09 6.44
C GLN A 72 0.11 3.74 6.37
N TYR A 73 0.90 4.13 7.36
CA TYR A 73 2.33 3.79 7.43
C TYR A 73 2.57 2.30 7.71
N ILE A 74 1.67 1.66 8.46
CA ILE A 74 1.71 0.22 8.70
C ILE A 74 1.18 -0.56 7.49
N TYR A 75 0.04 -0.14 6.95
CA TYR A 75 -0.64 -0.74 5.82
C TYR A 75 -0.84 0.33 4.73
N PRO A 76 0.10 0.40 3.75
CA PRO A 76 0.02 1.36 2.65
C PRO A 76 -1.31 1.32 1.90
N LYS A 77 -1.60 2.37 1.15
CA LYS A 77 -2.70 2.36 0.18
C LYS A 77 -2.14 2.14 -1.20
N MET A 78 -2.72 1.20 -1.93
CA MET A 78 -2.44 1.01 -3.35
C MET A 78 -3.70 1.36 -4.13
N TYR A 79 -3.55 2.13 -5.19
CA TYR A 79 -4.63 2.53 -6.08
C TYR A 79 -4.28 2.11 -7.50
N SER A 80 -5.25 1.52 -8.19
CA SER A 80 -5.13 1.26 -9.60
C SER A 80 -5.49 2.51 -10.38
N LEU A 81 -4.56 2.99 -11.21
CA LEU A 81 -4.71 4.24 -11.98
C LEU A 81 -5.15 3.97 -13.41
N HIS A 82 -4.72 2.85 -13.99
CA HIS A 82 -4.98 2.52 -15.40
C HIS A 82 -6.44 2.13 -15.68
N ASP A 83 -7.17 1.66 -14.68
CA ASP A 83 -8.59 1.27 -14.73
C ASP A 83 -9.39 2.00 -13.64
N MET A 84 -8.96 3.22 -13.27
CA MET A 84 -9.64 4.00 -12.26
C MET A 84 -11.05 4.41 -12.73
N PRO A 85 -12.07 4.40 -11.84
CA PRO A 85 -13.42 4.87 -12.17
C PRO A 85 -13.44 6.29 -12.77
N ASP A 86 -14.42 6.60 -13.61
CA ASP A 86 -14.51 7.88 -14.33
C ASP A 86 -14.60 9.10 -13.41
N ASP A 87 -15.15 8.95 -12.20
CA ASP A 87 -15.24 9.99 -11.17
C ASP A 87 -13.93 10.18 -10.39
N ALA A 88 -13.01 9.21 -10.44
CA ALA A 88 -11.74 9.28 -9.73
C ALA A 88 -10.81 10.33 -10.35
N GLY A 89 -10.16 11.13 -9.50
CA GLY A 89 -9.34 12.26 -9.92
C GLY A 89 -10.14 13.55 -10.19
N LEU A 90 -11.47 13.51 -10.07
CA LEU A 90 -12.33 14.69 -10.20
C LEU A 90 -12.85 15.16 -8.83
N PRO A 91 -13.22 16.45 -8.67
CA PRO A 91 -13.86 16.94 -7.47
C PRO A 91 -15.24 16.29 -7.27
N ASN A 92 -15.55 15.88 -6.06
CA ASN A 92 -16.89 15.42 -5.69
C ASN A 92 -17.87 16.61 -5.63
N ASP A 93 -19.04 16.48 -6.25
CA ASP A 93 -20.04 17.55 -6.33
C ASP A 93 -20.51 18.11 -4.97
N GLN A 94 -20.50 17.28 -3.92
CA GLN A 94 -21.00 17.67 -2.60
C GLN A 94 -19.91 18.25 -1.70
N THR A 95 -18.70 17.69 -1.75
CA THR A 95 -17.62 18.06 -0.83
C THR A 95 -16.57 18.96 -1.47
N GLY A 96 -16.51 19.02 -2.80
CA GLY A 96 -15.44 19.69 -3.56
C GLY A 96 -14.08 18.99 -3.47
N GLU A 97 -14.00 17.85 -2.77
CA GLU A 97 -12.77 17.11 -2.57
C GLU A 97 -12.52 16.14 -3.72
N ILE A 98 -11.25 16.00 -4.15
CA ILE A 98 -10.88 15.03 -5.18
C ILE A 98 -11.25 13.61 -4.72
N VAL A 99 -11.97 12.88 -5.57
CA VAL A 99 -12.32 11.48 -5.37
C VAL A 99 -11.08 10.61 -5.66
N LEU A 100 -10.70 9.77 -4.71
CA LEU A 100 -9.63 8.78 -4.91
C LEU A 100 -10.21 7.48 -5.47
N PRO A 101 -9.47 6.73 -6.31
CA PRO A 101 -9.86 5.38 -6.68
C PRO A 101 -10.03 4.49 -5.44
N PRO A 102 -10.83 3.41 -5.51
CA PRO A 102 -10.93 2.46 -4.43
C PRO A 102 -9.55 1.80 -4.18
N PRO A 103 -9.12 1.67 -2.91
CA PRO A 103 -7.85 1.03 -2.62
C PRO A 103 -7.92 -0.48 -2.94
N VAL A 104 -6.84 -1.01 -3.49
CA VAL A 104 -6.66 -2.42 -3.82
C VAL A 104 -5.74 -3.11 -2.80
N ASN A 105 -5.88 -4.43 -2.66
CA ASN A 105 -5.08 -5.25 -1.78
C ASN A 105 -3.58 -5.14 -2.07
N LEU A 106 -2.75 -5.18 -1.03
CA LEU A 106 -1.30 -4.98 -1.11
C LEU A 106 -0.57 -6.28 -1.49
N SER A 107 -0.95 -6.85 -2.64
CA SER A 107 -0.36 -8.08 -3.20
C SER A 107 0.02 -7.89 -4.66
N SER A 108 1.14 -8.47 -5.06
CA SER A 108 1.59 -8.55 -6.45
C SER A 108 0.60 -9.28 -7.36
N GLU A 109 -0.28 -10.13 -6.82
CA GLU A 109 -1.39 -10.73 -7.58
C GLU A 109 -2.35 -9.68 -8.16
N ARG A 110 -2.38 -8.46 -7.60
CA ARG A 110 -3.19 -7.34 -8.11
C ARG A 110 -2.48 -6.52 -9.18
N LEU A 111 -1.17 -6.70 -9.37
CA LEU A 111 -0.37 -5.97 -10.34
C LEU A 111 -0.43 -6.68 -11.70
N VAL A 112 -1.24 -6.16 -12.61
CA VAL A 112 -1.28 -6.68 -13.98
C VAL A 112 -0.12 -6.12 -14.79
N PRO A 113 0.45 -6.89 -15.74
CA PRO A 113 1.65 -6.47 -16.48
C PRO A 113 1.50 -5.16 -17.26
N TYR A 114 0.29 -4.81 -17.70
CA TYR A 114 0.00 -3.57 -18.43
C TYR A 114 -0.38 -2.40 -17.52
N GLY A 115 -0.50 -2.64 -16.22
CA GLY A 115 -1.13 -1.72 -15.28
C GLY A 115 -0.25 -0.56 -14.83
N LEU A 116 -0.90 0.42 -14.24
CA LEU A 116 -0.31 1.58 -13.58
C LEU A 116 -0.91 1.71 -12.18
N TYR A 117 -0.07 1.81 -11.15
CA TYR A 117 -0.52 1.83 -9.76
C TYR A 117 0.19 2.91 -8.95
N LEU A 118 -0.54 3.57 -8.05
CA LEU A 118 0.02 4.42 -7.01
C LEU A 118 0.08 3.62 -5.71
N ILE A 119 1.24 3.55 -5.07
CA ILE A 119 1.43 2.97 -3.73
C ILE A 119 1.89 4.09 -2.79
N ASP A 120 1.21 4.27 -1.66
CA ASP A 120 1.44 5.38 -0.73
C ASP A 120 1.36 4.94 0.74
N ASP A 121 2.48 5.00 1.45
CA ASP A 121 2.59 4.71 2.89
C ASP A 121 2.51 5.98 3.78
N GLY A 122 2.31 7.16 3.18
CA GLY A 122 2.31 8.46 3.86
C GLY A 122 3.71 9.03 4.14
N GLN A 123 4.79 8.35 3.76
CA GLN A 123 6.16 8.88 3.78
C GLN A 123 6.75 8.94 2.37
N THR A 124 6.39 7.97 1.54
CA THR A 124 6.88 7.76 0.18
C THR A 124 5.72 7.33 -0.71
N GLN A 125 5.73 7.83 -1.95
CA GLN A 125 4.82 7.43 -3.00
C GLN A 125 5.59 6.72 -4.13
N PHE A 126 5.01 5.64 -4.65
CA PHE A 126 5.52 4.95 -5.83
C PHE A 126 4.46 4.96 -6.93
N ILE A 127 4.87 5.30 -8.15
CA ILE A 127 4.15 4.95 -9.36
C ILE A 127 4.78 3.68 -9.90
N TRP A 128 4.07 2.57 -9.81
CA TRP A 128 4.47 1.31 -10.41
C TRP A 128 3.97 1.24 -11.85
N VAL A 129 4.90 1.11 -12.78
CA VAL A 129 4.65 0.94 -14.22
C VAL A 129 4.92 -0.50 -14.59
N GLY A 130 3.88 -1.20 -15.04
CA GLY A 130 3.96 -2.58 -15.48
C GLY A 130 4.91 -2.76 -16.68
N ARG A 131 5.38 -4.00 -16.87
CA ARG A 131 6.31 -4.31 -17.96
C ARG A 131 5.70 -4.19 -19.37
N ASP A 132 4.39 -4.43 -19.48
CA ASP A 132 3.62 -4.47 -20.72
C ASP A 132 2.68 -3.25 -20.83
N THR A 133 2.98 -2.15 -20.13
CA THR A 133 2.19 -0.91 -20.17
C THR A 133 2.09 -0.39 -21.61
N VAL A 134 0.86 -0.12 -22.05
CA VAL A 134 0.58 0.32 -23.42
C VAL A 134 1.14 1.73 -23.69
N PRO A 135 1.64 2.02 -24.91
CA PRO A 135 2.20 3.33 -25.26
C PRO A 135 1.26 4.51 -24.99
N GLN A 136 -0.04 4.33 -25.21
CA GLN A 136 -1.03 5.38 -24.96
C GLN A 136 -1.06 5.81 -23.50
N LEU A 137 -1.01 4.87 -22.56
CA LEU A 137 -1.00 5.15 -21.13
C LEU A 137 0.29 5.88 -20.70
N LEU A 138 1.42 5.55 -21.34
CA LEU A 138 2.68 6.27 -21.10
C LEU A 138 2.64 7.69 -21.67
N LEU A 139 2.01 7.88 -22.83
CA LEU A 139 1.84 9.18 -23.45
C LEU A 139 0.94 10.08 -22.58
N ASP A 140 -0.19 9.54 -22.14
CA ASP A 140 -1.17 10.28 -21.35
C ASP A 140 -0.61 10.67 -19.98
N VAL A 141 0.18 9.82 -19.32
CA VAL A 141 0.70 10.10 -17.96
C VAL A 141 2.05 10.82 -17.98
N PHE A 142 2.96 10.40 -18.86
CA PHE A 142 4.36 10.84 -18.85
C PHE A 142 4.76 11.64 -20.10
N GLY A 143 3.92 11.72 -21.12
CA GLY A 143 4.22 12.47 -22.35
C GLY A 143 5.24 11.79 -23.25
N ILE A 144 5.40 10.47 -23.10
CA ILE A 144 6.39 9.67 -23.84
C ILE A 144 5.72 8.53 -24.60
N ALA A 145 6.19 8.26 -25.81
CA ALA A 145 5.67 7.15 -26.63
C ALA A 145 6.41 5.82 -26.38
N ASP A 146 7.62 5.87 -25.82
CA ASP A 146 8.46 4.70 -25.58
C ASP A 146 8.78 4.55 -24.08
N ARG A 147 8.51 3.36 -23.55
CA ARG A 147 8.80 2.97 -22.17
C ARG A 147 10.29 3.05 -21.85
N ASN A 148 11.18 2.91 -22.82
CA ASN A 148 12.62 3.08 -22.62
C ASN A 148 13.01 4.51 -22.22
N GLN A 149 12.22 5.51 -22.64
CA GLN A 149 12.44 6.92 -22.32
C GLN A 149 11.96 7.29 -20.91
N LEU A 150 11.15 6.43 -20.28
CA LEU A 150 10.64 6.68 -18.94
C LEU A 150 11.80 6.71 -17.94
N ARG A 151 12.01 7.89 -17.33
CA ARG A 151 12.97 8.07 -16.24
C ARG A 151 12.45 7.35 -15.00
N VAL A 152 13.34 6.63 -14.31
CA VAL A 152 13.02 5.92 -13.06
C VAL A 152 13.60 6.67 -11.86
N GLY A 153 13.00 6.44 -10.69
CA GLY A 153 13.41 7.08 -9.44
C GLY A 153 12.61 8.34 -9.13
N LYS A 154 13.20 9.16 -8.27
CA LYS A 154 12.56 10.33 -7.66
C LYS A 154 12.24 11.41 -8.71
N GLN A 155 10.96 11.74 -8.89
CA GLN A 155 10.54 12.79 -9.83
C GLN A 155 9.12 13.27 -9.54
N PHE A 156 8.71 14.33 -10.24
CA PHE A 156 7.32 14.77 -10.31
C PHE A 156 6.66 14.24 -11.58
N LEU A 157 5.33 14.12 -11.56
CA LEU A 157 4.58 13.87 -12.78
C LEU A 157 4.63 15.12 -13.67
N PRO A 158 4.83 14.98 -14.99
CA PRO A 158 4.77 16.09 -15.91
C PRO A 158 3.36 16.65 -16.00
N GLU A 159 3.25 17.95 -16.24
CA GLU A 159 1.99 18.61 -16.53
C GLU A 159 1.72 18.49 -18.02
N LEU A 160 0.69 17.71 -18.38
CA LEU A 160 0.28 17.49 -19.76
C LEU A 160 -1.16 17.97 -19.91
N ASP A 161 -1.45 18.52 -21.09
CA ASP A 161 -2.78 19.00 -21.47
C ASP A 161 -3.64 17.82 -21.95
N ASN A 162 -4.00 16.94 -21.02
CA ASN A 162 -4.98 15.88 -21.22
C ASN A 162 -5.69 15.50 -19.91
N ASP A 163 -6.95 15.07 -20.02
CA ASP A 163 -7.82 14.73 -18.88
C ASP A 163 -7.20 13.68 -17.96
N PHE A 164 -6.61 12.62 -18.53
CA PHE A 164 -6.09 11.51 -17.75
C PHE A 164 -4.88 11.93 -16.89
N ASN A 165 -3.98 12.76 -17.43
CA ASN A 165 -2.85 13.33 -16.70
C ASN A 165 -3.31 14.19 -15.52
N GLU A 166 -4.29 15.06 -15.74
CA GLU A 166 -4.85 15.93 -14.71
C GLU A 166 -5.44 15.09 -13.57
N ARG A 167 -6.23 14.07 -13.92
CA ARG A 167 -6.83 13.14 -12.95
C ARG A 167 -5.78 12.36 -12.16
N VAL A 168 -4.75 11.82 -12.82
CA VAL A 168 -3.66 11.10 -12.13
C VAL A 168 -2.89 12.04 -11.20
N ARG A 169 -2.55 13.26 -11.65
CA ARG A 169 -1.91 14.27 -10.79
C ARG A 169 -2.80 14.63 -9.59
N ALA A 170 -4.10 14.79 -9.80
CA ALA A 170 -5.07 15.06 -8.74
C ALA A 170 -5.12 13.92 -7.71
N VAL A 171 -5.14 12.66 -8.14
CA VAL A 171 -5.10 11.48 -7.25
C VAL A 171 -3.81 11.46 -6.42
N VAL A 172 -2.65 11.65 -7.05
CA VAL A 172 -1.35 11.70 -6.36
C VAL A 172 -1.31 12.83 -5.33
N GLN A 173 -1.79 14.01 -5.72
CA GLN A 173 -1.86 15.19 -4.86
C GLN A 173 -2.82 14.99 -3.69
N LYS A 174 -3.99 14.41 -3.95
CA LYS A 174 -4.99 14.11 -2.92
C LYS A 174 -4.52 13.04 -1.95
N SER A 175 -3.75 12.06 -2.43
CA SER A 175 -3.23 11.00 -1.55
C SER A 175 -2.28 11.54 -0.48
N LYS A 176 -1.56 12.66 -0.72
CA LYS A 176 -0.74 13.35 0.30
C LYS A 176 -1.47 14.44 1.08
N ASP A 177 -2.77 14.62 0.90
CA ASP A 177 -3.59 15.53 1.69
C ASP A 177 -3.90 14.91 3.07
N TYR A 178 -3.08 15.22 4.06
CA TYR A 178 -3.27 14.74 5.42
C TYR A 178 -4.41 15.45 6.16
N LYS A 179 -4.71 16.70 5.79
CA LYS A 179 -5.79 17.46 6.43
C LYS A 179 -7.14 16.78 6.15
N ALA A 180 -7.36 16.30 4.94
CA ALA A 180 -8.55 15.50 4.60
C ALA A 180 -8.61 14.15 5.34
N LYS A 181 -7.50 13.65 5.87
CA LYS A 181 -7.45 12.43 6.71
C LYS A 181 -7.67 12.74 8.20
N GLY A 182 -7.99 13.99 8.54
CA GLY A 182 -8.22 14.44 9.92
C GLY A 182 -6.93 14.60 10.74
N ALA A 183 -5.77 14.71 10.09
CA ALA A 183 -4.48 14.85 10.76
C ALA A 183 -3.63 15.99 10.18
N GLY A 184 -3.10 16.86 11.05
CA GLY A 184 -2.07 17.80 10.65
C GLY A 184 -0.74 17.07 10.44
N SER A 185 0.00 17.41 9.38
CA SER A 185 1.34 16.89 9.15
C SER A 185 2.11 17.82 8.22
N ILE A 186 3.41 17.94 8.48
CA ILE A 186 4.37 18.71 7.66
C ILE A 186 5.04 17.85 6.58
N ILE A 187 4.72 16.55 6.55
CA ILE A 187 5.35 15.58 5.67
C ILE A 187 4.86 15.82 4.24
N SER A 188 5.77 15.78 3.29
CA SER A 188 5.45 15.80 1.86
C SER A 188 6.11 14.58 1.22
N PRO A 189 5.33 13.50 0.97
CA PRO A 189 5.85 12.28 0.38
C PRO A 189 6.55 12.56 -0.94
N GLN A 190 7.71 11.94 -1.09
CA GLN A 190 8.44 11.99 -2.35
C GLN A 190 7.89 10.92 -3.29
N LEU A 191 7.67 11.30 -4.55
CA LEU A 191 7.18 10.39 -5.59
C LEU A 191 8.36 9.74 -6.33
N TYR A 192 8.30 8.42 -6.46
CA TYR A 192 9.25 7.61 -7.22
C TYR A 192 8.52 6.86 -8.32
N VAL A 193 9.03 6.90 -9.55
CA VAL A 193 8.52 6.08 -10.65
C VAL A 193 9.37 4.82 -10.77
N VAL A 194 8.71 3.67 -10.81
CA VAL A 194 9.31 2.34 -10.78
C VAL A 194 8.82 1.55 -11.99
N LYS A 195 9.73 0.92 -12.73
CA LYS A 195 9.39 -0.06 -13.76
C LYS A 195 9.47 -1.46 -13.15
N GLU A 196 8.52 -2.33 -13.49
CA GLU A 196 8.50 -3.73 -13.06
C GLU A 196 9.78 -4.51 -13.45
N ASP A 197 10.41 -4.16 -14.57
CA ASP A 197 11.65 -4.76 -15.08
C ASP A 197 12.83 -3.77 -15.05
N GLY A 198 12.71 -2.69 -14.25
CA GLY A 198 13.72 -1.65 -14.12
C GLY A 198 14.79 -1.93 -13.06
N GLU A 199 15.25 -0.84 -12.45
CA GLU A 199 16.32 -0.84 -11.44
C GLU A 199 15.92 -1.75 -10.24
N PRO A 200 16.71 -2.81 -9.94
CA PRO A 200 16.29 -3.83 -8.97
C PRO A 200 16.08 -3.30 -7.55
N GLY A 201 16.85 -2.30 -7.12
CA GLY A 201 16.75 -1.73 -5.77
C GLY A 201 15.45 -0.98 -5.55
N LEU A 202 15.11 -0.06 -6.47
CA LEU A 202 13.85 0.68 -6.42
C LEU A 202 12.64 -0.23 -6.57
N ARG A 203 12.72 -1.25 -7.45
CA ARG A 203 11.69 -2.27 -7.57
C ARG A 203 11.47 -3.02 -6.28
N LEU A 204 12.55 -3.53 -5.68
CA LEU A 204 12.48 -4.26 -4.41
C LEU A 204 11.90 -3.37 -3.31
N TRP A 205 12.30 -2.08 -3.27
CA TRP A 205 11.78 -1.14 -2.29
C TRP A 205 10.26 -0.95 -2.43
N ALA A 206 9.75 -0.72 -3.64
CA ALA A 206 8.31 -0.63 -3.88
C ALA A 206 7.59 -1.94 -3.53
N GLN A 207 8.17 -3.10 -3.86
CA GLN A 207 7.61 -4.41 -3.51
C GLN A 207 7.55 -4.64 -2.00
N THR A 208 8.41 -4.02 -1.19
CA THR A 208 8.30 -4.13 0.27
C THR A 208 7.02 -3.51 0.85
N MET A 209 6.32 -2.68 0.07
CA MET A 209 5.00 -2.13 0.43
C MET A 209 3.86 -3.11 0.18
N LEU A 210 4.08 -4.19 -0.58
CA LEU A 210 3.10 -5.25 -0.83
C LEU A 210 3.07 -6.24 0.34
N VAL A 211 2.59 -5.76 1.49
CA VAL A 211 2.68 -6.46 2.78
C VAL A 211 1.90 -7.77 2.84
N GLU A 212 1.04 -8.08 1.88
CA GLU A 212 0.35 -9.38 1.80
C GLU A 212 1.24 -10.47 1.19
N ASP A 213 2.29 -10.09 0.45
CA ASP A 213 3.17 -11.02 -0.25
C ASP A 213 4.25 -11.59 0.65
N ARG A 214 4.85 -12.72 0.23
CA ARG A 214 6.04 -13.25 0.88
C ARG A 214 7.23 -12.33 0.59
N ALA A 215 7.97 -11.93 1.63
CA ALA A 215 9.16 -11.07 1.49
C ALA A 215 10.24 -11.48 2.50
N ASP A 216 11.49 -11.58 2.07
CA ASP A 216 12.63 -12.00 2.92
C ASP A 216 12.31 -13.28 3.73
N GLN A 217 12.39 -13.18 5.06
CA GLN A 217 12.07 -14.24 6.03
C GLN A 217 10.60 -14.21 6.49
N SER A 218 9.79 -13.28 5.98
CA SER A 218 8.39 -13.11 6.34
C SER A 218 7.46 -13.89 5.41
N VAL A 219 6.34 -14.33 5.96
CA VAL A 219 5.35 -15.17 5.27
C VAL A 219 4.33 -14.35 4.48
N SER A 220 3.66 -14.96 3.50
CA SER A 220 2.50 -14.34 2.85
C SER A 220 1.30 -14.27 3.79
N LEU A 221 0.27 -13.48 3.45
CA LEU A 221 -0.96 -13.39 4.21
C LEU A 221 -1.65 -14.76 4.37
N GLN A 222 -1.71 -15.55 3.31
CA GLN A 222 -2.29 -16.90 3.36
C GLN A 222 -1.54 -17.80 4.36
N GLN A 223 -0.21 -17.79 4.31
CA GLN A 223 0.64 -18.55 5.23
C GLN A 223 0.53 -18.05 6.68
N TRP A 224 0.46 -16.73 6.88
CA TRP A 224 0.24 -16.10 8.18
C TRP A 224 -1.09 -16.55 8.81
N MET A 225 -2.17 -16.48 8.04
CA MET A 225 -3.49 -16.91 8.50
C MET A 225 -3.55 -18.40 8.79
N GLY A 226 -2.89 -19.23 7.96
CA GLY A 226 -2.72 -20.66 8.22
C GLY A 226 -1.98 -20.94 9.53
N SER A 227 -0.85 -20.27 9.76
CA SER A 227 -0.07 -20.41 11.00
C SER A 227 -0.86 -19.98 12.24
N LEU A 228 -1.63 -18.88 12.13
CA LEU A 228 -2.50 -18.44 13.21
C LEU A 228 -3.58 -19.47 13.53
N ARG A 229 -4.21 -20.05 12.50
CA ARG A 229 -5.20 -21.11 12.68
C ARG A 229 -4.60 -22.31 13.39
N ASP A 230 -3.46 -22.80 12.91
CA ASP A 230 -2.84 -24.01 13.44
C ASP A 230 -2.45 -23.84 14.93
N LYS A 231 -1.99 -22.64 15.32
CA LYS A 231 -1.68 -22.29 16.73
C LYS A 231 -2.90 -22.09 17.63
N VAL A 232 -4.08 -21.82 17.06
CA VAL A 232 -5.33 -21.58 17.82
C VAL A 232 -6.16 -22.86 17.90
N VAL A 233 -5.91 -23.85 17.03
CA VAL A 233 -6.60 -25.15 16.98
C VAL A 233 -5.88 -26.23 17.79
N GLN A 234 -4.57 -26.13 17.95
CA GLN A 234 -3.81 -26.89 18.95
C GLN A 234 -4.20 -26.46 20.37
#